data_AF-A0AA40HGM9-F1
#
_entry.id   AF-A0AA40HGM9-F1
#
_cell.length_a   1.000
_cell.length_b   1.000
_cell.length_c   1.000
_cell.angle_alpha   90.00
_cell.angle_beta   90.00
_cell.angle_gamma   90.00
#
_symmetry.space_group_name_H-M   'P 1'
#
loop_
_entity.id
_entity.type
_entity.pdbx_description
1 polymer ?
#
loop_
_entity_poly.entity_id
_entity_poly.type
_entity_poly.pdbx_seq_one_letter_code
_entity_poly.pdbx_strand_id
1 'polypeptide(L)'
;MDLVLGTRAEYQILLASPEVNGFFGAKGVAGAIPAAYVHIERQFYQEVCSLGQQERVRLQEYWRRDWTFHAKGLWLYLAGSGLPCLTLIGSPNFGYRSVHRDLEAQIAIVTESQALQQQLHQEQAQLYLRSGAVSPATFQQPGRQVKLWVKMVTPLIKNFF
;
A
#
# COMPACT_ATOMS: atom_id res chain seq x y z
N MET A 1 -0.75 3.50 13.20
CA MET A 1 -0.02 2.27 12.80
C MET A 1 -0.49 1.07 13.61
N ASP A 2 -1.06 1.32 14.79
CA ASP A 2 -1.67 0.35 15.71
C ASP A 2 -2.70 -0.60 15.09
N LEU A 3 -3.47 -0.16 14.09
CA LEU A 3 -4.48 -1.01 13.44
C LEU A 3 -3.88 -2.25 12.76
N VAL A 4 -2.67 -2.14 12.23
CA VAL A 4 -1.95 -3.28 11.63
C VAL A 4 -1.01 -3.92 12.64
N LEU A 5 -0.26 -3.11 13.39
CA LEU A 5 0.79 -3.59 14.30
C LEU A 5 0.27 -4.20 15.60
N GLY A 6 -0.95 -3.83 16.02
CA GLY A 6 -1.59 -4.30 17.25
C GLY A 6 -2.47 -5.53 17.10
N THR A 7 -2.55 -6.12 15.90
CA THR A 7 -3.34 -7.34 15.64
C THR A 7 -2.43 -8.53 15.35
N ARG A 8 -3.02 -9.74 15.37
CA ARG A 8 -2.32 -10.99 15.03
C ARG A 8 -2.53 -11.43 13.57
N ALA A 9 -3.23 -10.64 12.77
CA ALA A 9 -3.49 -10.98 11.38
C ALA A 9 -2.20 -10.90 10.54
N GLU A 10 -2.16 -11.70 9.47
CA GLU A 10 -1.16 -11.59 8.42
C GLU A 10 -1.60 -10.51 7.42
N TYR A 11 -0.66 -9.69 6.98
CA TYR A 11 -0.88 -8.58 6.06
C TYR A 11 0.10 -8.69 4.89
N GLN A 12 -0.46 -8.67 3.68
CA GLN A 12 0.29 -8.42 2.46
C GLN A 12 -0.17 -7.06 1.93
N ILE A 13 0.73 -6.09 1.94
CA ILE A 13 0.44 -4.70 1.58
C ILE A 13 1.18 -4.40 0.29
N LEU A 14 0.42 -4.09 -0.76
CA LEU A 14 0.93 -3.66 -2.05
C LEU A 14 0.87 -2.14 -2.17
N LEU A 15 2.01 -1.53 -2.43
CA LEU A 15 2.22 -0.09 -2.56
C LEU A 15 2.63 0.27 -3.99
N ALA A 16 2.46 1.53 -4.38
CA ALA A 16 3.10 2.05 -5.58
C ALA A 16 4.60 2.31 -5.30
N SER A 17 5.49 1.82 -6.15
CA SER A 17 6.84 2.37 -6.20
C SER A 17 6.81 3.88 -6.58
N PRO A 18 7.81 4.69 -6.21
CA PRO A 18 7.84 6.11 -6.50
C PRO A 18 7.67 6.42 -7.98
N GLU A 19 8.23 5.60 -8.86
CA GLU A 19 8.23 5.77 -10.31
C GLU A 19 6.83 5.61 -10.94
N VAL A 20 5.95 4.84 -10.29
CA VAL A 20 4.56 4.64 -10.73
C VAL A 20 3.57 5.47 -9.91
N ASN A 21 4.05 6.38 -9.08
CA ASN A 21 3.20 7.36 -8.40
C ASN A 21 2.75 8.44 -9.40
N GLY A 22 1.48 8.85 -9.35
CA GLY A 22 0.93 9.87 -10.26
C GLY A 22 1.61 11.24 -10.18
N PHE A 23 2.34 11.53 -9.10
CA PHE A 23 3.12 12.77 -8.94
C PHE A 23 4.61 12.60 -9.25
N PHE A 24 5.03 11.45 -9.77
CA PHE A 24 6.43 11.23 -10.15
C PHE A 24 6.86 12.22 -11.23
N GLY A 25 7.96 12.95 -10.97
CA GLY A 25 8.45 14.00 -11.88
C GLY A 25 7.61 15.29 -11.89
N ALA A 26 6.58 15.42 -11.05
CA ALA A 26 5.81 16.66 -10.94
C ALA A 26 6.69 17.82 -10.45
N LYS A 27 6.38 19.04 -10.88
CA LYS A 27 7.10 20.26 -10.46
C LYS A 27 6.56 20.77 -9.11
N GLY A 28 7.39 21.51 -8.38
CA GLY A 28 7.02 22.13 -7.11
C GLY A 28 6.79 21.13 -5.98
N VAL A 29 5.94 21.49 -5.01
CA VAL A 29 5.68 20.68 -3.80
C VAL A 29 5.07 19.33 -4.14
N ALA A 30 4.25 19.24 -5.20
CA ALA A 30 3.65 17.98 -5.64
C ALA A 30 4.70 16.91 -5.99
N GLY A 31 5.85 17.32 -6.55
CA GLY A 31 6.97 16.41 -6.83
C GLY A 31 7.62 15.80 -5.58
N ALA A 32 7.32 16.31 -4.39
CA ALA A 32 7.77 15.74 -3.12
C ALA A 32 6.88 14.60 -2.61
N ILE A 33 5.67 14.45 -3.16
CA ILE A 33 4.69 13.46 -2.70
C ILE A 33 5.24 12.02 -2.79
N PRO A 34 5.88 11.57 -3.89
CA PRO A 34 6.47 10.24 -3.93
C PRO A 34 7.53 10.03 -2.84
N ALA A 35 8.39 11.03 -2.59
CA ALA A 35 9.40 10.95 -1.54
C ALA A 35 8.80 10.98 -0.13
N ALA A 36 7.67 11.66 0.08
CA ALA A 36 6.93 11.61 1.34
C ALA A 36 6.35 10.21 1.58
N TYR A 37 5.82 9.54 0.56
CA TYR A 37 5.37 8.15 0.68
C TYR A 37 6.52 7.18 0.98
N VAL A 38 7.69 7.35 0.34
CA VAL A 38 8.91 6.59 0.71
C VAL A 38 9.27 6.81 2.19
N HIS A 39 9.11 8.03 2.70
CA HIS A 39 9.38 8.30 4.11
C HIS A 39 8.43 7.55 5.04
N ILE A 40 7.13 7.59 4.75
CA ILE A 40 6.08 6.92 5.53
C ILE A 40 6.27 5.40 5.47
N GLU A 41 6.51 4.85 4.29
CA GLU A 41 6.80 3.44 4.08
C GLU A 41 8.03 3.00 4.89
N ARG A 42 9.12 3.77 4.84
CA ARG A 42 10.33 3.49 5.61
C ARG A 42 10.07 3.49 7.12
N GLN A 43 9.32 4.46 7.63
CA GLN A 43 8.95 4.51 9.05
C GLN A 43 8.15 3.27 9.44
N PHE A 44 7.13 2.93 8.66
CA PHE A 44 6.30 1.75 8.93
C PHE A 44 7.12 0.46 8.87
N TYR A 45 7.98 0.29 7.86
CA TYR A 45 8.86 -0.87 7.73
C TYR A 45 9.83 -1.00 8.92
N GLN A 46 10.37 0.12 9.40
CA GLN A 46 11.23 0.15 10.59
C GLN A 46 10.47 -0.28 11.84
N GLU A 47 9.22 0.17 12.02
CA GLU A 47 8.38 -0.26 13.14
C GLU A 47 8.08 -1.77 13.07
N VAL A 48 7.68 -2.27 11.91
CA VAL A 48 7.49 -3.72 11.66
C VAL A 48 8.75 -4.50 12.06
N CYS A 49 9.93 -4.02 11.65
CA CYS A 49 11.19 -4.67 11.99
C CYS A 49 11.51 -4.61 13.49
N SER A 50 11.32 -3.45 14.11
CA SER A 50 11.63 -3.24 15.53
C SER A 50 10.77 -4.12 16.45
N LEU A 51 9.55 -4.45 16.02
CA LEU A 51 8.62 -5.30 16.73
C LEU A 51 8.74 -6.78 16.35
N GLY A 52 9.67 -7.15 15.46
CA GLY A 52 9.85 -8.53 15.01
C GLY A 52 8.68 -9.09 14.20
N GLN A 53 7.93 -8.25 13.49
CA GLN A 53 6.67 -8.62 12.81
C GLN A 53 6.82 -8.85 11.30
N GLN A 54 8.05 -8.98 10.79
CA GLN A 54 8.35 -9.12 9.36
C GLN A 54 7.75 -10.38 8.72
N GLU A 55 7.55 -11.44 9.50
CA GLU A 55 6.97 -12.69 8.99
C GLU A 55 5.49 -12.51 8.59
N ARG A 56 4.74 -11.76 9.41
CA ARG A 56 3.30 -11.54 9.23
C ARG A 56 2.96 -10.28 8.44
N VAL A 57 3.78 -9.23 8.49
CA VAL A 57 3.53 -7.97 7.76
C VAL A 57 4.55 -7.85 6.63
N ARG A 58 4.09 -8.11 5.40
CA ARG A 58 4.92 -8.05 4.19
C ARG A 58 4.51 -6.84 3.35
N LEU A 59 5.49 -6.01 3.03
CA LEU A 59 5.35 -4.89 2.11
C LEU A 59 5.89 -5.26 0.74
N GLN A 60 5.17 -4.91 -0.31
CA GLN A 60 5.63 -5.03 -1.69
C GLN A 60 5.32 -3.77 -2.48
N GLU A 61 6.13 -3.48 -3.47
CA GLU A 61 5.94 -2.33 -4.35
C GLU A 61 5.69 -2.76 -5.78
N TYR A 62 4.56 -2.34 -6.33
CA TYR A 62 4.25 -2.47 -7.74
C TYR A 62 5.16 -1.56 -8.56
N TRP A 63 5.70 -2.09 -9.65
CA TRP A 63 6.40 -1.30 -10.66
C TRP A 63 6.10 -1.83 -12.06
N ARG A 64 5.82 -0.90 -12.97
CA ARG A 64 5.73 -1.18 -14.40
C ARG A 64 6.13 0.08 -15.16
N ARG A 65 7.08 -0.07 -16.08
CA ARG A 65 7.53 1.02 -16.95
C ARG A 65 6.36 1.69 -17.65
N ASP A 66 6.36 3.03 -17.67
CA ASP A 66 5.39 3.91 -18.33
C ASP A 66 3.94 3.82 -17.79
N TRP A 67 3.76 3.32 -16.56
CA TRP A 67 2.45 3.20 -15.92
C TRP A 67 2.38 4.01 -14.62
N THR A 68 1.17 4.39 -14.23
CA THR A 68 0.85 4.79 -12.86
C THR A 68 0.09 3.67 -12.16
N PHE A 69 0.28 3.53 -10.85
CA PHE A 69 -0.43 2.55 -10.03
C PHE A 69 -1.54 3.23 -9.22
N HIS A 70 -2.78 2.78 -9.40
CA HIS A 70 -3.95 3.42 -8.81
C HIS A 70 -5.02 2.42 -8.33
N ALA A 71 -4.63 1.17 -8.07
CA ALA A 71 -5.52 0.15 -7.54
C ALA A 71 -5.85 0.42 -6.06
N LYS A 72 -7.10 0.15 -5.66
CA LYS A 72 -7.54 0.12 -4.26
C LYS A 72 -8.43 -1.10 -4.08
N GLY A 73 -8.09 -1.92 -3.11
CA GLY A 73 -8.90 -3.05 -2.74
C GLY A 73 -8.36 -3.74 -1.51
N LEU A 74 -9.18 -4.59 -0.93
CA LEU A 74 -8.83 -5.44 0.21
C LEU A 74 -9.40 -6.82 -0.04
N TRP A 75 -8.57 -7.85 0.14
CA TRP A 75 -9.00 -9.25 0.06
C TRP A 75 -8.76 -9.89 1.41
N LEU A 76 -9.83 -10.38 2.03
CA LEU A 76 -9.79 -11.02 3.34
C LEU A 76 -9.87 -12.53 3.18
N TYR A 77 -8.86 -13.18 3.76
CA TYR A 77 -8.74 -14.63 3.83
C TYR A 77 -8.97 -15.07 5.26
N LEU A 78 -9.85 -16.04 5.48
CA LEU A 78 -10.01 -16.67 6.79
C LEU A 78 -8.80 -17.58 7.08
N ALA A 79 -8.51 -17.78 8.36
CA ALA A 79 -7.43 -18.66 8.78
C ALA A 79 -7.59 -20.06 8.18
N GLY A 80 -6.54 -20.56 7.52
CA GLY A 80 -6.55 -21.85 6.83
C GLY A 80 -7.19 -21.85 5.43
N SER A 81 -7.76 -20.72 4.97
CA SER A 81 -8.30 -20.60 3.61
C SER A 81 -7.25 -20.08 2.64
N GLY A 82 -7.12 -20.74 1.49
CA GLY A 82 -6.32 -20.25 0.35
C GLY A 82 -7.06 -19.25 -0.54
N LEU A 83 -8.35 -19.00 -0.29
CA LEU A 83 -9.20 -18.15 -1.10
C LEU A 83 -9.88 -17.06 -0.27
N PRO A 84 -10.11 -15.85 -0.84
CA PRO A 84 -10.73 -14.75 -0.14
C PRO A 84 -12.24 -14.95 -0.04
N CYS A 85 -12.82 -14.71 1.14
CA CYS A 85 -14.28 -14.77 1.35
C CYS A 85 -14.94 -13.39 1.33
N LEU A 86 -14.14 -12.33 1.47
CA LEU A 86 -14.58 -10.94 1.39
C LEU A 86 -13.58 -10.13 0.58
N THR A 87 -14.11 -9.33 -0.36
CA THR A 87 -13.33 -8.36 -1.12
C THR A 87 -13.98 -6.98 -1.06
N LEU A 88 -13.19 -5.95 -0.78
CA LEU A 88 -13.61 -4.55 -0.88
C LEU A 88 -13.06 -3.93 -2.16
N ILE A 89 -13.93 -3.27 -2.92
CA ILE A 89 -13.55 -2.53 -4.15
C ILE A 89 -14.27 -1.18 -4.13
N GLY A 90 -13.56 -0.10 -4.43
CA GLY A 90 -14.16 1.23 -4.42
C GLY A 90 -13.20 2.36 -4.74
N SER A 91 -13.68 3.58 -4.53
CA SER A 91 -12.88 4.81 -4.65
C SER A 91 -11.90 5.09 -3.50
N PRO A 92 -12.12 4.66 -2.23
CA PRO A 92 -11.28 5.14 -1.14
C PRO A 92 -9.84 4.65 -1.24
N ASN A 93 -8.90 5.58 -1.12
CA ASN A 93 -7.52 5.28 -0.80
C ASN A 93 -7.44 4.89 0.69
N PHE A 94 -6.48 4.04 1.04
CA PHE A 94 -6.21 3.70 2.46
C PHE A 94 -5.38 4.79 3.14
N GLY A 95 -5.79 6.06 2.97
CA GLY A 95 -5.12 7.26 3.45
C GLY A 95 -6.07 8.15 4.26
N TYR A 96 -5.51 9.15 4.96
CA TYR A 96 -6.25 9.99 5.90
C TYR A 96 -7.42 10.75 5.23
N ARG A 97 -7.18 11.25 4.02
CA ARG A 97 -8.15 12.10 3.31
C ARG A 97 -9.42 11.34 2.93
N SER A 98 -9.30 10.13 2.37
CA SER A 98 -10.44 9.27 2.05
C SER A 98 -11.25 8.88 3.29
N VAL A 99 -10.62 8.75 4.46
CA VAL A 99 -11.34 8.42 5.71
C VAL A 99 -12.10 9.61 6.29
N HIS A 100 -11.56 10.82 6.18
CA HIS A 100 -12.04 11.96 6.98
C HIS A 100 -12.55 13.17 6.19
N ARG A 101 -12.34 13.22 4.87
CA ARG A 101 -12.58 14.44 4.09
C ARG A 101 -13.33 14.21 2.78
N ASP A 102 -13.00 13.13 2.08
CA ASP A 102 -13.62 12.85 0.79
C ASP A 102 -14.95 12.08 0.96
N LEU A 103 -15.86 12.28 0.00
CA LEU A 103 -17.02 11.40 -0.17
C LEU A 103 -16.59 10.19 -0.98
N GLU A 104 -16.74 9.00 -0.40
CA GLU A 104 -16.23 7.76 -0.96
C GLU A 104 -17.37 6.76 -1.20
N ALA A 105 -17.20 5.91 -2.22
CA ALA A 105 -18.10 4.81 -2.51
C ALA A 105 -17.31 3.50 -2.56
N GLN A 106 -17.79 2.48 -1.85
CA GLN A 106 -17.14 1.18 -1.77
C GLN A 106 -18.20 0.07 -1.71
N ILE A 107 -17.91 -1.04 -2.38
CA ILE A 107 -18.70 -2.26 -2.36
C ILE A 107 -17.93 -3.31 -1.56
N ALA A 108 -18.65 -3.97 -0.64
CA ALA A 108 -18.18 -5.17 0.03
C ALA A 108 -18.83 -6.40 -0.63
N ILE A 109 -18.01 -7.24 -1.25
CA ILE A 109 -18.43 -8.50 -1.84
C ILE A 109 -18.12 -9.59 -0.82
N VAL A 110 -19.14 -10.27 -0.32
CA VAL A 110 -19.01 -11.45 0.55
C VAL A 110 -19.56 -12.65 -0.19
N THR A 111 -18.78 -13.72 -0.29
CA THR A 111 -19.18 -14.87 -1.09
C THR A 111 -18.61 -16.18 -0.57
N GLU A 112 -19.42 -17.23 -0.67
CA GLU A 112 -19.01 -18.63 -0.48
C GLU A 112 -18.87 -19.37 -1.83
N SER A 113 -19.15 -18.70 -2.95
CA SER A 113 -19.03 -19.28 -4.29
C SER A 113 -17.55 -19.48 -4.63
N GLN A 114 -17.12 -20.73 -4.63
CA GLN A 114 -15.74 -21.14 -4.93
C GLN A 114 -15.22 -20.53 -6.24
N ALA A 115 -16.06 -20.51 -7.29
CA ALA A 115 -15.69 -19.94 -8.58
C ALA A 115 -15.39 -18.43 -8.48
N LEU A 116 -16.21 -17.68 -7.74
CA LEU A 116 -16.00 -16.24 -7.56
C LEU A 116 -14.78 -15.97 -6.65
N GLN A 117 -14.61 -16.74 -5.58
CA GLN A 117 -13.43 -16.62 -4.71
C GLN A 117 -12.12 -16.86 -5.48
N GLN A 118 -12.09 -17.85 -6.38
CA GLN A 118 -10.94 -18.12 -7.25
C GLN A 118 -10.66 -16.95 -8.20
N GLN A 119 -11.68 -16.35 -8.81
CA GLN A 119 -11.51 -15.18 -9.68
C GLN A 119 -10.96 -13.98 -8.92
N LEU A 120 -11.50 -13.70 -7.72
CA LEU A 120 -11.03 -12.62 -6.85
C LEU A 120 -9.58 -12.85 -6.39
N HIS A 121 -9.23 -14.09 -6.05
CA HIS A 121 -7.84 -14.43 -5.73
C HIS A 121 -6.91 -14.23 -6.94
N GLN A 122 -7.34 -14.65 -8.13
CA GLN A 122 -6.54 -14.52 -9.34
C GLN A 122 -6.30 -13.05 -9.73
N GLU A 123 -7.30 -12.19 -9.56
CA GLU A 123 -7.17 -10.74 -9.73
C GLU A 123 -6.13 -10.16 -8.77
N GLN A 124 -6.23 -10.51 -7.47
CA GLN A 124 -5.24 -10.09 -6.48
C GLN A 124 -3.84 -10.60 -6.83
N ALA A 125 -3.69 -11.89 -7.17
CA ALA A 125 -2.40 -12.47 -7.54
C ALA A 125 -1.77 -11.76 -8.74
N GLN A 126 -2.58 -11.37 -9.75
CA GLN A 126 -2.11 -10.62 -10.91
C GLN A 126 -1.50 -9.26 -10.54
N LEU A 127 -2.07 -8.54 -9.58
CA LEU A 127 -1.51 -7.27 -9.10
C LEU A 127 -0.10 -7.45 -8.54
N TYR A 128 0.14 -8.58 -7.84
CA TYR A 128 1.42 -8.89 -7.22
C TYR A 128 2.47 -9.47 -8.18
N LEU A 129 2.10 -9.91 -9.39
CA LEU A 129 3.08 -10.42 -10.38
C LEU A 129 4.11 -9.38 -10.81
N ARG A 130 3.79 -8.09 -10.67
CA ARG A 130 4.66 -6.96 -11.01
C ARG A 130 5.16 -6.22 -9.78
N SER A 131 5.14 -6.87 -8.61
CA SER A 131 5.65 -6.28 -7.38
C SER A 131 6.97 -6.89 -6.92
N GLY A 132 7.78 -6.07 -6.23
CA GLY A 132 8.98 -6.50 -5.54
C GLY A 132 8.83 -6.37 -4.03
N ALA A 133 9.39 -7.31 -3.28
CA ALA A 133 9.37 -7.24 -1.81
C ALA A 133 10.22 -6.06 -1.31
N VAL A 134 9.68 -5.35 -0.31
CA VAL A 134 10.40 -4.26 0.36
C VAL A 134 11.37 -4.84 1.37
N SER A 135 12.60 -4.34 1.33
CA SER A 135 13.69 -4.77 2.19
C SER A 135 14.53 -3.57 2.64
N PRO A 136 15.50 -3.73 3.55
CA PRO A 136 16.40 -2.64 3.92
C PRO A 136 17.16 -2.10 2.70
N ALA A 137 17.46 -2.96 1.71
CA ALA A 137 18.13 -2.58 0.47
C ALA A 137 17.26 -1.68 -0.42
N THR A 138 15.93 -1.84 -0.38
CA THR A 138 14.99 -0.97 -1.11
C THR A 138 15.25 0.50 -0.75
N PHE A 139 15.36 0.82 0.54
CA PHE A 139 15.56 2.20 1.02
C PHE A 139 16.99 2.75 0.81
N GLN A 140 17.93 1.93 0.36
CA GLN A 140 19.30 2.36 0.03
C GLN A 140 19.44 2.80 -1.43
N GLN A 141 18.45 2.50 -2.28
CA GLN A 141 18.48 2.88 -3.69
C GLN A 141 18.51 4.41 -3.85
N PRO A 142 19.17 4.96 -4.89
CA PRO A 142 19.32 6.41 -5.07
C PRO A 142 17.99 7.18 -5.10
N GLY A 143 16.95 6.61 -5.72
CA GLY A 143 15.61 7.20 -5.80
C GLY A 143 14.83 7.22 -4.47
N ARG A 144 15.36 6.59 -3.41
CA ARG A 144 14.69 6.45 -2.10
C ARG A 144 15.25 7.37 -1.02
N GLN A 145 16.23 8.20 -1.35
CA GLN A 145 16.77 9.18 -0.43
C GLN A 145 15.82 10.36 -0.25
N VAL A 146 15.23 10.47 0.94
CA VAL A 146 14.29 11.53 1.27
C VAL A 146 15.02 12.74 1.87
N LYS A 147 14.92 13.89 1.20
CA LYS A 147 15.47 15.17 1.67
C LYS A 147 14.82 15.60 2.99
N LEU A 148 15.57 16.27 3.87
CA LEU A 148 15.09 16.65 5.20
C LEU A 148 13.82 17.51 5.17
N TRP A 149 13.75 18.49 4.26
CA TRP A 149 12.57 19.34 4.12
C TRP A 149 11.31 18.54 3.75
N VAL A 150 11.45 17.46 2.96
CA VAL A 150 10.32 16.56 2.60
C VAL A 150 9.79 15.88 3.85
N LYS A 151 10.67 15.42 4.74
CA LYS A 151 10.27 14.83 6.03
C LYS A 151 9.46 15.82 6.87
N MET A 152 9.85 17.10 6.89
CA MET A 152 9.12 18.13 7.64
C MET A 152 7.72 18.42 7.07
N VAL A 153 7.54 18.36 5.75
CA VAL A 153 6.22 18.58 5.11
C VAL A 153 5.38 17.30 4.99
N THR A 154 5.96 16.13 5.26
CA THR A 154 5.26 14.83 5.18
C THR A 154 3.96 14.77 6.00
N PRO A 155 3.89 15.30 7.25
CA PRO A 155 2.63 15.32 8.00
C PRO A 155 1.51 16.10 7.32
N LEU A 156 1.84 17.19 6.62
CA LEU A 156 0.86 17.94 5.82
C LEU A 156 0.44 17.12 4.60
N ILE A 157 1.40 16.57 3.85
CA ILE A 157 1.12 15.74 2.67
C ILE A 157 0.18 14.59 3.05
N LYS A 158 0.48 13.85 4.12
CA LYS A 158 -0.33 12.73 4.62
C LYS A 158 -1.80 13.09 4.89
N ASN A 159 -2.08 14.34 5.26
CA ASN A 159 -3.44 14.79 5.59
C ASN A 159 -4.21 15.30 4.36
N PHE A 160 -3.53 15.67 3.28
CA PHE A 160 -4.11 16.28 2.07
C PHE A 160 -4.07 15.39 0.82
N PHE A 161 -3.23 14.35 0.82
CA PHE A 161 -3.07 13.37 -0.24
C PHE A 161 -3.17 11.97 0.35
#